data_AF-A0A5Q4T7V9-F1
#
_entry.id   AF-A0A5Q4T7V9-F1
#
_cell.length_a   1.000
_cell.length_b   1.000
_cell.length_c   1.000
_cell.angle_alpha   90.00
_cell.angle_beta   90.00
_cell.angle_gamma   90.00
#
_symmetry.space_group_name_H-M   'P 1'
#
loop_
_entity.id
_entity.type
_entity.pdbx_description
1 polymer ?
#
loop_
_entity_poly.entity_id
_entity_poly.type
_entity_poly.pdbx_seq_one_letter_code
_entity_poly.pdbx_strand_id
1 'polypeptide(L)'
;MPTPTQHWTDSLHDSVWSLYAAAHEYQTAARAAHVALQSVEIDRRQIHEGQVDAVRLIGDRGDSQTRRREPHQQAVFALHRQYGDIARGMDRRYQDAALLYATGAVWAVNAVLDGDTPPVVEFLRDENGDLVHRAVTLPTLDRYSEATALAAAYERLATCMDAERYAEDLAGADYVTEPEAAEMFRAGAEADGMADAAFAYGLAAQKAVSFVLNGPRRERERQLALARAAAAADTTTA
;
A
#
# COMPACT_ATOMS: atom_id res chain seq x y z
N MET A 1 -14.86 -32.88 -13.72
CA MET A 1 -13.50 -33.04 -13.17
C MET A 1 -13.47 -32.26 -11.87
N PRO A 2 -13.37 -32.91 -10.69
CA PRO A 2 -13.21 -32.17 -9.45
C PRO A 2 -11.90 -31.39 -9.52
N THR A 3 -11.98 -30.07 -9.35
CA THR A 3 -10.79 -29.21 -9.22
C THR A 3 -10.00 -29.71 -8.03
N PRO A 4 -8.70 -30.05 -8.17
CA PRO A 4 -7.90 -30.48 -7.04
C PRO A 4 -7.94 -29.37 -5.98
N THR A 5 -8.40 -29.71 -4.77
CA THR A 5 -8.44 -28.78 -3.64
C THR A 5 -7.02 -28.29 -3.39
N GLN A 6 -6.79 -26.99 -3.58
CA GLN A 6 -5.49 -26.38 -3.38
C GLN A 6 -5.06 -26.56 -1.92
N HIS A 7 -3.81 -26.94 -1.70
CA HIS A 7 -3.28 -27.12 -0.34
C HIS A 7 -3.14 -25.76 0.35
N TRP A 8 -3.37 -25.70 1.65
CA TRP A 8 -3.38 -24.44 2.42
C TRP A 8 -2.09 -23.62 2.26
N THR A 9 -0.92 -24.28 2.12
CA THR A 9 0.37 -23.59 1.91
C THR A 9 0.43 -22.82 0.59
N ASP A 10 -0.30 -23.28 -0.42
CA ASP A 10 -0.34 -22.66 -1.74
C ASP A 10 -1.39 -21.54 -1.71
N SER A 11 -2.55 -21.80 -1.10
CA SER A 11 -3.59 -20.79 -0.89
C SER A 11 -3.11 -19.61 -0.03
N LEU A 12 -2.34 -19.85 1.04
CA LEU A 12 -1.81 -18.80 1.90
C LEU A 12 -0.78 -17.95 1.16
N HIS A 13 0.10 -18.60 0.39
CA HIS A 13 1.07 -17.91 -0.45
C HIS A 13 0.38 -17.04 -1.51
N ASP A 14 -0.65 -17.56 -2.17
CA ASP A 14 -1.44 -16.81 -3.15
C ASP A 14 -2.20 -15.65 -2.51
N SER A 15 -2.69 -15.83 -1.28
CA SER A 15 -3.33 -14.77 -0.50
C SER A 15 -2.36 -13.63 -0.19
N VAL A 16 -1.15 -13.93 0.29
CA VAL A 16 -0.10 -12.91 0.51
C VAL A 16 0.33 -12.25 -0.81
N TRP A 17 0.47 -13.04 -1.89
CA TRP A 17 0.78 -12.53 -3.22
C TRP A 17 -0.30 -11.57 -3.75
N SER A 18 -1.57 -11.82 -3.47
CA SER A 18 -2.66 -10.93 -3.87
C SER A 18 -2.58 -9.56 -3.17
N LEU A 19 -2.15 -9.53 -1.91
CA LEU A 19 -1.89 -8.28 -1.18
C LEU A 19 -0.71 -7.53 -1.78
N TYR A 20 0.38 -8.23 -2.09
CA TYR A 20 1.52 -7.65 -2.82
C TYR A 20 1.09 -7.03 -4.15
N ALA A 21 0.32 -7.77 -4.96
CA ALA A 21 -0.14 -7.31 -6.25
C ALA A 21 -1.00 -6.04 -6.11
N ALA A 22 -1.94 -6.03 -5.17
CA ALA A 22 -2.75 -4.84 -4.88
C ALA A 22 -1.89 -3.63 -4.48
N ALA A 23 -0.94 -3.81 -3.56
CA ALA A 23 -0.05 -2.73 -3.13
C ALA A 23 0.85 -2.23 -4.27
N HIS A 24 1.34 -3.13 -5.13
CA HIS A 24 2.18 -2.79 -6.28
C HIS A 24 1.40 -2.02 -7.37
N GLU A 25 0.15 -2.39 -7.63
CA GLU A 25 -0.73 -1.65 -8.54
C GLU A 25 -0.97 -0.23 -8.03
N TYR A 26 -1.24 -0.06 -6.73
CA TYR A 26 -1.39 1.28 -6.15
C TYR A 26 -0.09 2.08 -6.13
N GLN A 27 1.06 1.45 -5.88
CA GLN A 27 2.37 2.10 -5.99
C GLN A 27 2.58 2.67 -7.40
N THR A 28 2.25 1.87 -8.41
CA THR A 28 2.36 2.26 -9.82
C THR A 28 1.40 3.40 -10.16
N ALA A 29 0.15 3.32 -9.69
CA ALA A 29 -0.85 4.35 -9.88
C ALA A 29 -0.48 5.68 -9.19
N ALA A 30 0.06 5.63 -7.98
CA ALA A 30 0.54 6.80 -7.25
C ALA A 30 1.67 7.50 -8.01
N ARG A 31 2.67 6.74 -8.48
CA ARG A 31 3.75 7.28 -9.32
C ARG A 31 3.22 7.92 -10.60
N ALA A 32 2.28 7.27 -11.29
CA ALA A 32 1.66 7.82 -12.49
C ALA A 32 0.89 9.13 -12.21
N ALA A 33 0.17 9.20 -11.07
CA ALA A 33 -0.53 10.40 -10.64
C ALA A 33 0.43 11.56 -10.36
N HIS A 34 1.56 11.31 -9.70
CA HIS A 34 2.59 12.33 -9.48
C HIS A 34 3.20 12.85 -10.77
N VAL A 35 3.49 11.97 -11.73
CA VAL A 35 3.97 12.39 -13.07
C VAL A 35 2.92 13.26 -13.77
N ALA A 36 1.64 12.89 -13.70
CA ALA A 36 0.56 13.70 -14.25
C ALA A 36 0.48 15.08 -13.57
N LEU A 37 0.57 15.14 -12.24
CA LEU A 37 0.58 16.39 -11.47
C LEU A 37 1.76 17.29 -11.85
N GLN A 38 2.98 16.74 -11.92
CA GLN A 38 4.18 17.47 -12.34
C GLN A 38 4.05 18.05 -13.75
N SER A 39 3.28 17.40 -14.63
CA SER A 39 3.05 17.88 -15.99
C SER A 39 2.20 19.17 -16.05
N VAL A 40 1.47 19.52 -15.00
CA VAL A 40 0.58 20.70 -14.93
C VAL A 40 1.01 21.71 -13.86
N GLU A 41 2.20 21.53 -13.29
CA GLU A 41 2.76 22.42 -12.27
C GLU A 41 2.94 23.84 -12.83
N ILE A 42 2.40 24.83 -12.13
CA ILE A 42 2.29 26.23 -12.61
C ILE A 42 3.69 26.81 -12.82
N ASP A 43 4.61 26.56 -11.89
CA ASP A 43 5.98 27.08 -11.94
C ASP A 43 6.81 26.52 -13.11
N ARG A 44 6.36 25.39 -13.69
CA ARG A 44 7.01 24.74 -14.83
C ARG A 44 6.37 25.10 -16.17
N ARG A 45 5.28 25.86 -16.17
CA ARG A 45 4.54 26.21 -17.40
C ARG A 45 4.63 27.69 -17.71
N GLN A 46 4.90 27.99 -18.97
CA GLN A 46 4.69 29.33 -19.49
C GLN A 46 3.20 29.58 -19.68
N ILE A 47 2.60 30.37 -18.79
CA ILE A 47 1.20 30.75 -18.91
C ILE A 47 1.03 31.77 -20.03
N HIS A 48 0.35 31.37 -21.10
CA HIS A 48 -0.10 32.27 -22.15
C HIS A 48 -1.11 33.30 -21.59
N GLU A 49 -0.79 34.60 -21.71
CA GLU A 49 -1.57 35.74 -21.20
C GLU A 49 -2.83 36.08 -22.02
N GLY A 50 -3.13 35.26 -23.04
CA GLY A 50 -4.29 35.46 -23.91
C GLY A 50 -5.60 35.56 -23.15
N GLN A 51 -6.28 36.70 -23.32
CA GLN A 51 -7.56 37.00 -22.71
C GLN A 51 -8.70 36.89 -23.72
N VAL A 52 -9.86 36.46 -23.26
CA VAL A 52 -11.11 36.44 -24.05
C VAL A 52 -12.20 37.18 -23.30
N ASP A 53 -13.02 37.92 -24.04
CA ASP A 53 -14.20 38.56 -23.51
C ASP A 53 -15.40 37.61 -23.60
N ALA A 54 -15.90 37.17 -22.45
CA ALA A 54 -17.12 36.38 -22.36
C ALA A 54 -18.32 37.33 -22.23
N VAL A 55 -19.09 37.46 -23.30
CA VAL A 55 -20.30 38.30 -23.33
C VAL A 55 -21.51 37.46 -22.94
N ARG A 56 -22.18 37.82 -21.84
CA ARG A 56 -23.45 37.24 -21.43
C ARG A 56 -24.57 38.21 -21.76
N LEU A 57 -25.55 37.77 -22.57
CA LEU A 57 -26.80 38.52 -22.78
C LEU A 57 -27.65 38.45 -21.51
N ILE A 58 -28.15 39.60 -21.06
CA ILE A 58 -29.02 39.75 -19.89
C ILE A 58 -30.38 40.25 -20.39
N GLY A 59 -31.37 39.37 -20.37
CA GLY A 59 -32.74 39.67 -20.80
C GLY A 59 -32.92 39.81 -22.33
N ASP A 60 -34.16 40.03 -22.75
CA ASP A 60 -34.55 40.09 -24.16
C ASP A 60 -34.30 41.46 -24.82
N ARG A 61 -33.85 42.45 -24.04
CA ARG A 61 -33.66 43.84 -24.47
C ARG A 61 -32.26 44.18 -24.99
N GLY A 62 -31.37 43.20 -25.06
CA GLY A 62 -30.02 43.38 -25.60
C GLY A 62 -28.99 43.94 -24.62
N ASP A 63 -29.31 44.01 -23.31
CA ASP A 63 -28.30 44.31 -22.30
C ASP A 63 -27.25 43.19 -22.29
N SER A 64 -25.98 43.55 -22.24
CA SER A 64 -24.89 42.58 -22.23
C SER A 64 -23.91 42.87 -21.09
N GLN A 65 -23.46 41.81 -20.43
CA GLN A 65 -22.40 41.87 -19.43
C GLN A 65 -21.17 41.17 -19.99
N THR A 66 -20.12 41.93 -20.22
CA THR A 66 -18.82 41.42 -20.65
C THR A 66 -17.96 41.11 -19.42
N ARG A 67 -17.40 39.90 -19.37
CA ARG A 67 -16.38 39.53 -18.39
C ARG A 67 -15.13 39.05 -19.12
N ARG A 68 -14.01 39.70 -18.82
CA ARG A 68 -12.69 39.23 -19.27
C ARG A 68 -12.34 37.92 -18.58
N ARG A 69 -11.83 36.96 -19.34
CA ARG A 69 -11.37 35.65 -18.86
C ARG A 69 -9.98 35.34 -19.37
N GLU A 70 -9.29 34.49 -18.63
CA GLU A 70 -7.94 33.99 -18.91
C GLU A 70 -8.02 32.46 -19.03
N PRO A 71 -8.46 31.93 -20.18
CA PRO A 71 -8.83 30.52 -20.30
C PRO A 71 -7.68 29.57 -20.02
N HIS A 72 -6.45 29.92 -20.44
CA HIS A 72 -5.29 29.08 -20.22
C HIS A 72 -4.91 29.01 -18.73
N GLN A 73 -4.85 30.14 -18.04
CA GLN A 73 -4.61 30.19 -16.60
C GLN A 73 -5.69 29.41 -15.84
N GLN A 74 -6.97 29.62 -16.17
CA GLN A 74 -8.08 28.87 -15.56
C GLN A 74 -7.96 27.37 -15.78
N ALA A 75 -7.59 26.94 -16.99
CA ALA A 75 -7.38 25.52 -17.31
C ALA A 75 -6.23 24.92 -16.52
N VAL A 76 -5.08 25.60 -16.44
CA VAL A 76 -3.93 25.11 -15.65
C VAL A 76 -4.29 24.98 -14.18
N PHE A 77 -4.93 25.99 -13.57
CA PHE A 77 -5.38 25.91 -12.18
C PHE A 77 -6.38 24.76 -11.94
N ALA A 78 -7.33 24.57 -12.85
CA ALA A 78 -8.31 23.48 -12.74
C ALA A 78 -7.65 22.10 -12.85
N LEU A 79 -6.74 21.92 -13.81
CA LEU A 79 -6.00 20.67 -13.99
C LEU A 79 -5.07 20.38 -12.80
N HIS A 80 -4.36 21.39 -12.30
CA HIS A 80 -3.49 21.26 -11.13
C HIS A 80 -4.28 20.78 -9.90
N ARG A 81 -5.45 21.37 -9.65
CA ARG A 81 -6.34 20.90 -8.57
C ARG A 81 -6.75 19.44 -8.78
N GLN A 82 -7.25 19.11 -9.96
CA GLN A 82 -7.74 17.77 -10.26
C GLN A 82 -6.64 16.70 -10.12
N TYR A 83 -5.45 16.95 -10.66
CA TYR A 83 -4.34 16.01 -10.53
C TYR A 83 -3.77 15.96 -9.10
N GLY A 84 -3.82 17.07 -8.36
CA GLY A 84 -3.47 17.09 -6.95
C GLY A 84 -4.40 16.22 -6.10
N ASP A 85 -5.72 16.27 -6.37
CA ASP A 85 -6.70 15.42 -5.70
C ASP A 85 -6.51 13.94 -6.04
N ILE A 86 -6.19 13.62 -7.30
CA ILE A 86 -5.89 12.26 -7.74
C ILE A 86 -4.60 11.75 -7.07
N ALA A 87 -3.52 12.53 -7.05
CA ALA A 87 -2.25 12.16 -6.43
C ALA A 87 -2.44 11.84 -4.93
N ARG A 88 -3.03 12.77 -4.17
CA ARG A 88 -3.37 12.54 -2.75
C ARG A 88 -4.30 11.35 -2.52
N GLY A 89 -5.21 11.10 -3.46
CA GLY A 89 -6.10 9.94 -3.42
C GLY A 89 -5.36 8.63 -3.63
N MET A 90 -4.40 8.59 -4.56
CA MET A 90 -3.58 7.40 -4.83
C MET A 90 -2.54 7.15 -3.75
N ASP A 91 -1.92 8.19 -3.18
CA ASP A 91 -0.95 8.07 -2.09
C ASP A 91 -1.57 7.39 -0.87
N ARG A 92 -2.77 7.84 -0.44
CA ARG A 92 -3.52 7.20 0.66
C ARG A 92 -3.82 5.74 0.39
N ARG A 93 -4.37 5.43 -0.79
CA ARG A 93 -4.67 4.02 -1.17
C ARG A 93 -3.42 3.16 -1.24
N TYR A 94 -2.30 3.73 -1.66
CA TYR A 94 -1.03 3.04 -1.68
C TYR A 94 -0.53 2.75 -0.25
N GLN A 95 -0.55 3.75 0.63
CA GLN A 95 -0.22 3.57 2.05
C GLN A 95 -1.07 2.47 2.69
N ASP A 96 -2.40 2.54 2.54
CA ASP A 96 -3.32 1.55 3.10
C ASP A 96 -3.02 0.13 2.58
N ALA A 97 -2.87 -0.01 1.25
CA ALA A 97 -2.58 -1.31 0.63
C ALA A 97 -1.20 -1.86 1.04
N ALA A 98 -0.19 -0.99 1.16
CA ALA A 98 1.14 -1.38 1.60
C ALA A 98 1.15 -1.83 3.07
N LEU A 99 0.42 -1.14 3.95
CA LEU A 99 0.25 -1.53 5.36
C LEU A 99 -0.52 -2.85 5.49
N LEU A 100 -1.59 -3.06 4.72
CA LEU A 100 -2.30 -4.34 4.68
C LEU A 100 -1.40 -5.47 4.18
N TYR A 101 -0.61 -5.23 3.14
CA TYR A 101 0.36 -6.21 2.65
C TYR A 101 1.41 -6.55 3.71
N ALA A 102 2.01 -5.55 4.35
CA ALA A 102 3.01 -5.74 5.40
C ALA A 102 2.44 -6.55 6.58
N THR A 103 1.32 -6.09 7.14
CA THR A 103 0.69 -6.73 8.30
C THR A 103 0.12 -8.11 7.99
N GLY A 104 -0.40 -8.31 6.77
CA GLY A 104 -0.87 -9.61 6.31
C GLY A 104 0.25 -10.64 6.15
N ALA A 105 1.39 -10.23 5.60
CA ALA A 105 2.57 -11.08 5.48
C ALA A 105 3.15 -11.43 6.86
N VAL A 106 3.22 -10.47 7.78
CA VAL A 106 3.65 -10.69 9.17
C VAL A 106 2.72 -11.67 9.89
N TRP A 107 1.42 -11.47 9.78
CA TRP A 107 0.43 -12.37 10.36
C TRP A 107 0.59 -13.81 9.83
N ALA A 108 0.79 -13.98 8.53
CA ALA A 108 0.97 -15.28 7.91
C ALA A 108 2.21 -16.01 8.45
N VAL A 109 3.31 -15.29 8.69
CA VAL A 109 4.50 -15.87 9.35
C VAL A 109 4.16 -16.33 10.76
N ASN A 110 3.55 -15.45 11.57
CA ASN A 110 3.23 -15.77 12.97
C ASN A 110 2.30 -16.97 13.08
N ALA A 111 1.21 -17.01 12.30
CA ALA A 111 0.28 -18.13 12.32
C ALA A 111 0.96 -19.48 11.97
N VAL A 112 1.87 -19.50 10.99
CA VAL A 112 2.62 -20.72 10.65
C VAL A 112 3.60 -21.11 11.75
N LEU A 113 4.25 -20.14 12.42
CA LEU A 113 5.14 -20.41 13.54
C LEU A 113 4.39 -20.94 14.78
N ASP A 114 3.16 -20.49 14.99
CA ASP A 114 2.27 -20.96 16.06
C ASP A 114 1.71 -22.37 15.77
N GLY A 115 1.99 -22.93 14.59
CA GLY A 115 1.59 -24.27 14.17
C GLY A 115 0.23 -24.34 13.48
N ASP A 116 -0.37 -23.19 13.19
CA ASP A 116 -1.63 -23.12 12.46
C ASP A 116 -1.44 -23.44 10.97
N THR A 117 -2.55 -23.80 10.31
CA THR A 117 -2.60 -24.07 8.86
C THR A 117 -3.58 -23.14 8.15
N PRO A 118 -3.41 -21.80 8.24
CA PRO A 118 -4.37 -20.87 7.67
C PRO A 118 -4.34 -20.95 6.14
N PRO A 119 -5.49 -21.13 5.46
CA PRO A 119 -5.52 -21.16 4.01
C PRO A 119 -5.46 -19.76 3.38
N VAL A 120 -5.80 -18.70 4.12
CA VAL A 120 -5.85 -17.32 3.63
C VAL A 120 -5.48 -16.34 4.74
N VAL A 121 -5.05 -15.12 4.36
CA VAL A 121 -4.88 -14.00 5.29
C VAL A 121 -6.22 -13.43 5.70
N GLU A 122 -6.45 -13.33 7.00
CA GLU A 122 -7.69 -12.79 7.56
C GLU A 122 -7.46 -11.40 8.14
N PHE A 123 -8.33 -10.45 7.81
CA PHE A 123 -8.35 -9.12 8.43
C PHE A 123 -9.64 -8.93 9.20
N LEU A 124 -9.55 -8.24 10.34
CA LEU A 124 -10.72 -7.71 11.02
C LEU A 124 -11.24 -6.49 10.25
N ARG A 125 -12.52 -6.20 10.43
CA ARG A 125 -13.14 -4.97 9.93
C ARG A 125 -13.52 -4.08 11.10
N ASP A 126 -13.35 -2.78 10.93
CA ASP A 126 -13.83 -1.79 11.88
C ASP A 126 -15.35 -1.55 11.74
N GLU A 127 -15.87 -0.56 12.48
CA GLU A 127 -17.29 -0.18 12.44
C GLU A 127 -17.73 0.39 11.08
N ASN A 128 -16.79 0.91 10.29
CA ASN A 128 -17.02 1.46 8.95
C ASN A 128 -16.91 0.38 7.85
N GLY A 129 -16.47 -0.83 8.22
CA GLY A 129 -16.25 -1.95 7.31
C GLY A 129 -14.88 -1.94 6.64
N ASP A 130 -13.98 -1.04 7.06
CA ASP A 130 -12.61 -0.92 6.59
C ASP A 130 -11.72 -1.99 7.24
N LEU A 131 -10.69 -2.44 6.52
CA LEU A 131 -9.80 -3.49 7.01
C LEU A 131 -8.84 -2.91 8.06
N VAL A 132 -8.82 -3.54 9.24
CA VAL A 132 -7.95 -3.10 10.35
C VAL A 132 -6.55 -3.69 10.17
N HIS A 133 -5.54 -2.84 10.22
CA HIS A 133 -4.13 -3.24 10.23
C HIS A 133 -3.81 -4.08 11.49
N ARG A 134 -3.07 -5.18 11.30
CA ARG A 134 -2.62 -6.03 12.42
C ARG A 134 -1.29 -5.56 13.00
N ALA A 135 -0.86 -6.19 14.10
CA ALA A 135 0.48 -5.99 14.63
C ALA A 135 1.55 -6.25 13.54
N VAL A 136 2.53 -5.35 13.47
CA VAL A 136 3.62 -5.38 12.48
C VAL A 136 4.87 -6.12 12.96
N THR A 137 4.88 -6.66 14.17
CA THR A 137 6.11 -7.23 14.76
C THR A 137 6.22 -8.73 14.49
N LEU A 138 7.43 -9.15 14.10
CA LEU A 138 7.79 -10.56 13.95
C LEU A 138 8.74 -11.01 15.07
N PRO A 139 8.63 -12.25 15.55
CA PRO A 139 9.66 -12.85 16.39
C PRO A 139 10.96 -13.03 15.60
N THR A 140 12.08 -13.14 16.30
CA THR A 140 13.38 -13.38 15.67
C THR A 140 13.38 -14.74 14.95
N LEU A 141 13.81 -14.74 13.69
CA LEU A 141 13.94 -15.94 12.87
C LEU A 141 15.40 -16.39 12.82
N ASP A 142 15.86 -17.09 13.85
CA ASP A 142 17.29 -17.44 14.08
C ASP A 142 18.00 -18.19 12.93
N ARG A 143 17.24 -18.78 12.00
CA ARG A 143 17.76 -19.53 10.84
C ARG A 143 17.45 -18.88 9.49
N TYR A 144 16.84 -17.71 9.49
CA TYR A 144 16.49 -17.00 8.28
C TYR A 144 17.62 -16.09 7.84
N SER A 145 18.20 -16.35 6.66
CA SER A 145 19.38 -15.63 6.15
C SER A 145 19.14 -14.15 5.90
N GLU A 146 17.88 -13.72 5.69
CA GLU A 146 17.54 -12.31 5.50
C GLU A 146 16.96 -11.65 6.77
N ALA A 147 17.14 -12.23 7.95
CA ALA A 147 16.60 -11.69 9.21
C ALA A 147 17.05 -10.24 9.48
N THR A 148 18.30 -9.89 9.18
CA THR A 148 18.81 -8.52 9.33
C THR A 148 18.12 -7.54 8.39
N ALA A 149 17.88 -7.94 7.14
CA ALA A 149 17.20 -7.08 6.16
C ALA A 149 15.73 -6.87 6.55
N LEU A 150 15.08 -7.93 7.05
CA LEU A 150 13.72 -7.87 7.58
C LEU A 150 13.62 -6.93 8.79
N ALA A 151 14.54 -7.03 9.74
CA ALA A 151 14.60 -6.14 10.91
C ALA A 151 14.84 -4.68 10.50
N ALA A 152 15.77 -4.42 9.58
CA ALA A 152 16.02 -3.07 9.08
C ALA A 152 14.79 -2.46 8.37
N ALA A 153 14.05 -3.26 7.61
CA ALA A 153 12.82 -2.81 6.97
C ALA A 153 11.71 -2.51 8.00
N TYR A 154 11.60 -3.33 9.06
CA TYR A 154 10.71 -3.06 10.19
C TYR A 154 11.06 -1.75 10.90
N GLU A 155 12.33 -1.55 11.27
CA GLU A 155 12.80 -0.32 11.92
C GLU A 155 12.51 0.93 11.07
N ARG A 156 12.67 0.82 9.75
CA ARG A 156 12.33 1.91 8.83
C ARG A 156 10.83 2.23 8.87
N LEU A 157 9.96 1.21 8.83
CA LEU A 157 8.52 1.40 8.94
C LEU A 157 8.13 1.99 10.30
N ALA A 158 8.68 1.46 11.39
CA ALA A 158 8.43 1.94 12.75
C ALA A 158 8.81 3.42 12.90
N THR A 159 9.96 3.82 12.33
CA THR A 159 10.38 5.23 12.29
C THR A 159 9.35 6.13 11.59
N CYS A 160 8.83 5.70 10.43
CA CYS A 160 7.80 6.47 9.72
C CYS A 160 6.47 6.54 10.51
N MET A 161 6.05 5.45 11.16
CA MET A 161 4.85 5.42 12.00
C MET A 161 4.98 6.32 13.24
N ASP A 162 6.14 6.30 13.89
CA ASP A 162 6.41 7.18 15.02
C ASP A 162 6.47 8.65 14.59
N ALA A 163 7.00 8.94 13.40
CA ALA A 163 7.00 10.28 12.83
C ALA A 163 5.60 10.79 12.49
N GLU A 164 4.73 9.94 11.92
CA GLU A 164 3.32 10.29 11.67
C GLU A 164 2.60 10.65 12.97
N ARG A 165 2.69 9.78 13.99
CA ARG A 165 2.10 10.04 15.31
C ARG A 165 2.64 11.34 15.92
N TYR A 166 3.94 11.58 15.83
CA TYR A 166 4.54 12.82 16.35
C TYR A 166 4.05 14.07 15.60
N ALA A 167 3.88 13.99 14.28
CA ALA A 167 3.33 15.08 13.49
C ALA A 167 1.86 15.36 13.85
N GLU A 168 1.05 14.32 14.06
CA GLU A 168 -0.35 14.42 14.51
C GLU A 168 -0.45 15.02 15.92
N ASP A 169 0.40 14.58 16.85
CA ASP A 169 0.45 15.10 18.21
C ASP A 169 0.76 16.61 18.22
N LEU A 170 1.72 17.05 17.40
CA LEU A 170 2.05 18.47 17.24
C LEU A 170 0.92 19.25 16.54
N ALA A 171 0.28 18.67 15.53
CA ALA A 171 -0.84 19.30 14.82
C ALA A 171 -2.09 19.46 15.70
N GLY A 172 -2.26 18.58 16.70
CA GLY A 172 -3.35 18.63 17.67
C GLY A 172 -3.15 19.60 18.83
N ALA A 173 -1.98 20.24 18.95
CA ALA A 173 -1.69 21.17 20.04
C ALA A 173 -2.43 22.51 19.88
N ASP A 174 -2.96 23.06 20.99
CA ASP A 174 -3.66 24.35 21.01
C ASP A 174 -2.78 25.54 20.59
N TYR A 175 -1.46 25.39 20.77
CA TYR A 175 -0.46 26.39 20.40
C TYR A 175 0.81 25.70 19.94
N VAL A 176 1.30 26.07 18.76
CA VAL A 176 2.52 25.54 18.15
C VAL A 176 3.52 26.69 17.98
N THR A 177 4.70 26.54 18.60
CA THR A 177 5.81 27.48 18.43
C THR A 177 6.49 27.29 17.07
N GLU A 178 7.29 28.28 16.63
CA GLU A 178 8.04 28.18 15.37
C GLU A 178 8.99 26.96 15.31
N PRO A 179 9.74 26.59 16.36
CA PRO A 179 10.51 25.35 16.39
C PRO A 179 9.65 24.09 16.26
N GLU A 180 8.51 24.03 16.95
CA GLU A 180 7.57 22.89 16.88
C GLU A 180 6.94 22.78 15.48
N ALA A 181 6.65 23.91 14.83
CA ALA A 181 6.18 23.89 13.45
C ALA A 181 7.23 23.29 12.51
N ALA A 182 8.50 23.67 12.65
CA ALA A 182 9.60 23.09 11.87
C ALA A 182 9.83 21.59 12.16
N GLU A 183 9.57 21.15 13.39
CA GLU A 183 9.57 19.73 13.76
C GLU A 183 8.41 18.96 13.14
N MET A 184 7.20 19.51 13.19
CA MET A 184 6.00 18.95 12.56
C MET A 184 6.21 18.75 11.06
N PHE A 185 6.77 19.73 10.35
CA PHE A 185 7.07 19.58 8.92
C PHE A 185 8.11 18.50 8.62
N ARG A 186 9.15 18.38 9.45
CA ARG A 186 10.16 17.32 9.30
C ARG A 186 9.55 15.93 9.57
N ALA A 187 8.72 15.82 10.60
CA ALA A 187 8.02 14.59 10.94
C ALA A 187 7.03 14.18 9.83
N GLY A 188 6.29 15.14 9.28
CA GLY A 188 5.43 14.92 8.11
C GLY A 188 6.20 14.42 6.88
N ALA A 189 7.34 15.05 6.56
CA ALA A 189 8.18 14.60 5.45
C ALA A 189 8.77 13.18 5.65
N GLU A 190 9.04 12.79 6.89
CA GLU A 190 9.46 11.43 7.23
C GLU A 190 8.30 10.43 7.11
N ALA A 191 7.10 10.84 7.54
CA ALA A 191 5.85 10.07 7.44
C ALA A 191 5.39 9.86 5.99
N ASP A 192 5.65 10.81 5.08
CA ASP A 192 5.38 10.67 3.64
C ASP A 192 6.07 9.42 3.04
N GLY A 193 7.16 8.95 3.65
CA GLY A 193 7.87 7.72 3.28
C GLY A 193 7.23 6.42 3.79
N MET A 194 6.11 6.47 4.51
CA MET A 194 5.50 5.31 5.17
C MET A 194 5.07 4.24 4.17
N ALA A 195 4.43 4.61 3.06
CA ALA A 195 3.92 3.65 2.09
C ALA A 195 5.05 2.80 1.48
N ASP A 196 6.16 3.43 1.09
CA ASP A 196 7.33 2.73 0.56
C ASP A 196 8.02 1.88 1.65
N ALA A 197 8.09 2.38 2.89
CA ALA A 197 8.64 1.61 4.02
C ALA A 197 7.78 0.36 4.33
N ALA A 198 6.46 0.50 4.35
CA ALA A 198 5.53 -0.60 4.54
C ALA A 198 5.63 -1.62 3.41
N PHE A 199 5.70 -1.17 2.16
CA PHE A 199 5.85 -2.06 1.01
C PHE A 199 7.18 -2.83 1.05
N ALA A 200 8.29 -2.18 1.40
CA ALA A 200 9.59 -2.82 1.56
C ALA A 200 9.59 -3.85 2.69
N TYR A 201 8.94 -3.53 3.81
CA TYR A 201 8.77 -4.48 4.91
C TYR A 201 7.90 -5.67 4.51
N GLY A 202 6.79 -5.45 3.81
CA GLY A 202 5.95 -6.50 3.25
C GLY A 202 6.72 -7.43 2.31
N LEU A 203 7.59 -6.91 1.45
CA LEU A 203 8.47 -7.72 0.60
C LEU A 203 9.41 -8.63 1.40
N ALA A 204 10.05 -8.08 2.43
CA ALA A 204 10.91 -8.87 3.31
C ALA A 204 10.08 -9.94 4.07
N ALA A 205 8.89 -9.58 4.55
CA ALA A 205 7.99 -10.49 5.25
C ALA A 205 7.43 -11.58 4.33
N GLN A 206 7.10 -11.31 3.06
CA GLN A 206 6.66 -12.32 2.11
C GLN A 206 7.76 -13.36 1.83
N LYS A 207 9.02 -12.95 1.79
CA LYS A 207 10.13 -13.91 1.72
C LYS A 207 10.23 -14.76 2.98
N ALA A 208 9.98 -14.18 4.15
CA ALA A 208 9.89 -14.92 5.40
C ALA A 208 8.70 -15.91 5.41
N VAL A 209 7.53 -15.54 4.85
CA VAL A 209 6.40 -16.47 4.62
C VAL A 209 6.86 -17.66 3.79
N SER A 210 7.54 -17.41 2.67
CA SER A 210 8.08 -18.48 1.82
C SER A 210 9.06 -19.38 2.57
N PHE A 211 9.88 -18.80 3.46
CA PHE A 211 10.80 -19.54 4.31
C PHE A 211 10.08 -20.46 5.29
N VAL A 212 9.10 -19.96 6.07
CA VAL A 212 8.39 -20.78 7.08
C VAL A 212 7.53 -21.86 6.43
N LEU A 213 7.01 -21.62 5.22
CA LEU A 213 6.24 -22.62 4.47
C LEU A 213 7.06 -23.79 3.94
N ASN A 214 8.40 -23.70 3.91
CA ASN A 214 9.25 -24.79 3.41
C ASN A 214 9.12 -26.08 4.24
N GLY A 215 8.95 -25.96 5.56
CA GLY A 215 8.74 -27.12 6.44
C GLY A 215 7.46 -27.88 6.08
N PRO A 216 6.29 -27.22 6.16
CA PRO A 216 5.00 -27.81 5.77
C PRO A 216 4.98 -28.35 4.32
N ARG A 217 5.58 -27.64 3.36
CA ARG A 217 5.65 -28.09 1.96
C ARG A 217 6.43 -29.38 1.80
N ARG A 218 7.61 -29.51 2.45
CA ARG A 218 8.40 -30.74 2.42
C ARG A 218 7.69 -31.91 3.08
N GLU A 219 6.96 -31.67 4.17
CA GLU A 219 6.19 -32.71 4.83
C GLU A 219 5.05 -33.22 3.92
N ARG A 220 4.33 -32.31 3.24
CA ARG A 220 3.35 -32.67 2.22
C ARG A 220 3.95 -33.51 1.10
N GLU A 221 5.10 -33.12 0.57
CA GLU A 221 5.78 -33.86 -0.50
C GLU A 221 6.15 -35.28 -0.08
N ARG A 222 6.63 -35.46 1.16
CA ARG A 222 6.92 -36.79 1.72
C ARG A 222 5.66 -37.64 1.84
N GLN A 223 4.58 -37.09 2.36
CA GLN A 223 3.31 -37.81 2.50
C GLN A 223 2.75 -38.25 1.14
N LEU A 224 2.79 -37.37 0.13
CA LEU A 224 2.39 -37.70 -1.23
C LEU A 224 3.27 -38.79 -1.86
N ALA A 225 4.59 -38.76 -1.63
CA ALA A 225 5.50 -39.79 -2.11
C ALA A 225 5.22 -41.15 -1.46
N LEU A 226 4.98 -41.19 -0.15
CA LEU A 226 4.60 -42.41 0.59
C LEU A 226 3.27 -42.97 0.09
N ALA A 227 2.26 -42.13 -0.10
CA ALA A 227 0.96 -42.55 -0.62
C ALA A 227 1.06 -43.13 -2.04
N ARG A 228 1.89 -42.53 -2.92
CA ARG A 228 2.16 -43.05 -4.27
C ARG A 228 2.88 -44.40 -4.24
N ALA A 229 3.86 -44.56 -3.34
CA ALA A 229 4.58 -45.82 -3.18
C ALA A 229 3.66 -46.94 -2.69
N ALA A 230 2.78 -46.65 -1.72
CA ALA A 230 1.77 -47.60 -1.24
C ALA A 230 0.79 -48.00 -2.36
N ALA A 231 0.26 -47.03 -3.11
CA ALA A 231 -0.67 -47.29 -4.21
C ALA A 231 -0.04 -48.14 -5.34
N ALA A 232 1.24 -47.96 -5.62
CA ALA A 232 1.99 -48.75 -6.61
C ALA A 232 2.27 -50.19 -6.13
N ALA A 233 2.47 -50.39 -4.82
CA ALA A 233 2.63 -51.72 -4.24
C ALA A 233 1.33 -52.53 -4.32
N ASP A 234 0.18 -51.89 -4.08
CA ASP A 234 -1.14 -52.51 -4.17
C ASP A 234 -1.52 -52.89 -5.61
N THR A 235 -1.12 -52.11 -6.62
CA THR A 235 -1.35 -52.47 -8.04
C THR A 235 -0.43 -53.59 -8.54
N THR A 236 0.69 -53.86 -7.89
CA THR A 236 1.64 -54.92 -8.28
C THR A 236 1.28 -56.28 -7.66
N THR A 237 0.44 -56.30 -6.63
CA THR A 237 0.00 -57.51 -5.93
C THR A 237 -1.39 -58.02 -6.34
N ALA A 238 -2.07 -57.33 -7.26
CA ALA A 238 -3.34 -57.71 -7.87
C ALA A 238 -3.13 -58.31 -9.27
#